data_AF-A0A2L2MZZ2-F1
#
_entry.id   AF-A0A2L2MZZ2-F1
#
_cell.length_a   1.000
_cell.length_b   1.000
_cell.length_c   1.000
_cell.angle_alpha   90.00
_cell.angle_beta   90.00
_cell.angle_gamma   90.00
#
_symmetry.space_group_name_H-M   'P 1'
#
loop_
_entity.id
_entity.type
_entity.pdbx_description
1 polymer ?
#
loop_
_entity_poly.entity_id
_entity_poly.type
_entity_poly.pdbx_seq_one_letter_code
_entity_poly.pdbx_strand_id
1 'polypeptide(L)'
;MNTQDVIRLASQYLDNLSGHIFDVLDISKPVTVDAALNLAKVISKLSPLLGNLIEFNTVEFLNKQNEFSEFGKWQRQDPGFPDTIFVGTVQPTPGLEIKAWFPLATEITARFKDSQNHFKYDQTYVAMLAWLPEKIIYGKPRILDVCVVSGLSVALARDTHYHNPPDYIVLEPEDTTQRTANLQQTNTSGYKFQGSVEELLEAQKIVDSWGIEGKIYKPTREYQHLLRELLIRYKYRLDTNFAKMDRIVHPGIAKFKQRVYNIEVSGITVGQWNRLLSSRREDSIKKYLQDYLEIREESIDELLD
;
A
#
# COMPACT_ATOMS: atom_id res chain seq x y z
N MET A 1 -9.30 -0.47 -27.96
CA MET A 1 -8.60 -0.79 -26.70
C MET A 1 -9.62 -1.35 -25.72
N ASN A 2 -9.35 -2.47 -25.05
CA ASN A 2 -10.22 -2.96 -23.96
C ASN A 2 -9.65 -2.55 -22.58
N THR A 3 -10.33 -2.90 -21.49
CA THR A 3 -9.91 -2.57 -20.13
C THR A 3 -8.50 -3.06 -19.82
N GLN A 4 -8.17 -4.29 -20.20
CA GLN A 4 -6.87 -4.90 -19.97
C GLN A 4 -5.77 -4.24 -20.80
N ASP A 5 -6.07 -3.78 -22.01
CA ASP A 5 -5.13 -3.01 -22.82
C ASP A 5 -4.83 -1.65 -22.18
N VAL A 6 -5.85 -0.92 -21.71
CA VAL A 6 -5.67 0.37 -21.02
C VAL A 6 -4.80 0.19 -19.78
N ILE A 7 -5.12 -0.80 -18.93
CA ILE A 7 -4.35 -1.09 -17.72
C ILE A 7 -2.91 -1.49 -18.06
N ARG A 8 -2.71 -2.39 -19.03
CA ARG A 8 -1.37 -2.82 -19.43
C ARG A 8 -0.54 -1.64 -19.92
N LEU A 9 -1.13 -0.80 -20.76
CA LEU A 9 -0.46 0.38 -21.30
C LEU A 9 -0.13 1.40 -20.20
N ALA A 10 -1.09 1.68 -19.31
CA ALA A 10 -0.83 2.53 -18.14
C ALA A 10 0.27 1.94 -17.26
N SER A 11 0.26 0.63 -17.01
CA SER A 11 1.30 -0.04 -16.22
C SER A 11 2.68 0.14 -16.84
N GLN A 12 2.79 0.04 -18.17
CA GLN A 12 4.05 0.27 -18.89
C GLN A 12 4.54 1.71 -18.75
N TYR A 13 3.65 2.70 -18.85
CA TYR A 13 4.04 4.09 -18.63
C TYR A 13 4.44 4.36 -17.18
N LEU A 14 3.69 3.81 -16.21
CA LEU A 14 3.99 3.99 -14.79
C LEU A 14 5.34 3.38 -14.40
N ASP A 15 5.74 2.28 -15.04
CA ASP A 15 7.09 1.71 -14.86
C ASP A 15 8.20 2.73 -15.21
N ASN A 16 7.96 3.59 -16.21
CA ASN A 16 8.86 4.67 -16.61
C ASN A 16 8.94 5.83 -15.60
N LEU A 17 8.11 5.86 -14.55
CA LEU A 17 8.28 6.81 -13.45
C LEU A 17 9.47 6.43 -12.55
N SER A 18 9.98 5.20 -12.64
CA SER A 18 11.16 4.77 -11.88
C SER A 18 12.36 5.67 -12.21
N GLY A 19 12.94 6.27 -11.18
CA GLY A 19 14.02 7.25 -11.32
C GLY A 19 13.56 8.71 -11.45
N HIS A 20 12.27 8.97 -11.67
CA HIS A 20 11.75 10.33 -11.85
C HIS A 20 11.79 11.11 -10.53
N ILE A 21 12.20 12.38 -10.62
CA ILE A 21 12.22 13.33 -9.51
C ILE A 21 10.94 14.17 -9.56
N PHE A 22 10.21 14.21 -8.46
CA PHE A 22 8.99 14.98 -8.33
C PHE A 22 9.34 16.34 -7.73
N ASP A 23 9.28 17.38 -8.55
CA ASP A 23 9.57 18.76 -8.13
C ASP A 23 8.38 19.39 -7.40
N VAL A 24 8.07 18.83 -6.23
CA VAL A 24 6.92 19.23 -5.40
C VAL A 24 7.32 19.58 -3.97
N LEU A 25 8.51 19.16 -3.55
CA LEU A 25 9.10 19.39 -2.24
C LEU A 25 10.62 19.28 -2.40
N ASP A 26 11.37 20.14 -1.71
CA ASP A 26 12.82 20.01 -1.59
C ASP A 26 13.22 20.16 -0.12
N ILE A 27 13.94 19.17 0.39
CA ILE A 27 14.35 19.09 1.79
C ILE A 27 15.82 19.47 1.86
N SER A 28 16.13 20.57 2.54
CA SER A 28 17.51 21.04 2.68
C SER A 28 18.41 20.00 3.33
N LYS A 29 19.67 19.95 2.87
CA LYS A 29 20.72 19.11 3.48
C LYS A 29 20.89 19.50 4.95
N PRO A 30 20.85 18.55 5.90
CA PRO A 30 21.10 18.84 7.30
C PRO A 30 22.57 19.23 7.50
N VAL A 31 22.78 20.26 8.32
CA VAL A 31 24.11 20.86 8.57
C VAL A 31 24.80 20.32 9.81
N THR A 32 24.05 19.68 10.71
CA THR A 32 24.58 19.02 11.91
C THR A 32 24.15 17.56 11.96
N VAL A 33 24.95 16.75 12.64
CA VAL A 33 24.70 15.30 12.78
C VAL A 33 23.40 15.05 13.54
N ASP A 34 23.08 15.88 14.54
CA ASP A 34 21.83 15.80 15.28
C ASP A 34 20.61 16.18 14.43
N ALA A 35 20.73 17.20 13.56
CA ALA A 35 19.69 17.53 12.60
C ALA A 35 19.46 16.40 11.60
N ALA A 36 20.54 15.77 11.12
CA ALA A 36 20.47 14.61 10.22
C ALA A 36 19.78 13.41 10.89
N LEU A 37 20.15 13.09 12.13
CA LEU A 37 19.53 12.02 12.90
C LEU A 37 18.04 12.30 13.14
N ASN A 38 17.68 13.53 13.52
CA ASN A 38 16.30 13.92 13.72
C ASN A 38 15.49 13.78 12.41
N LEU A 39 16.04 14.28 11.30
CA LEU A 39 15.41 14.18 9.98
C LEU A 39 15.17 12.72 9.58
N ALA A 40 16.16 11.84 9.76
CA ALA A 40 16.03 10.40 9.51
C ALA A 40 14.88 9.74 10.30
N LYS A 41 14.60 10.22 11.52
CA LYS A 41 13.51 9.71 12.36
C LYS A 41 12.13 10.22 11.94
N VAL A 42 12.05 11.43 11.38
CA VAL A 42 10.76 12.11 11.12
C VAL A 42 10.37 12.19 9.65
N ILE A 43 11.29 11.93 8.71
CA ILE A 43 11.08 12.06 7.27
C ILE A 43 9.86 11.29 6.75
N SER A 44 9.55 10.12 7.34
CA SER A 44 8.39 9.31 6.99
C SER A 44 7.05 10.02 7.20
N LYS A 45 7.01 11.05 8.06
CA LYS A 45 5.82 11.88 8.31
C LYS A 45 5.40 12.70 7.09
N LEU A 46 6.23 12.80 6.06
CA LEU A 46 5.88 13.43 4.79
C LEU A 46 5.00 12.56 3.89
N SER A 47 4.87 11.26 4.20
CA SER A 47 4.14 10.30 3.36
C SER A 47 2.70 10.70 3.05
N PRO A 48 1.89 11.30 3.96
CA PRO A 48 0.53 11.73 3.62
C PRO A 48 0.50 12.83 2.55
N LEU A 49 1.39 13.83 2.65
CA LEU A 49 1.49 14.91 1.67
C LEU A 49 1.98 14.36 0.32
N LEU A 50 3.05 13.57 0.34
CA LEU A 50 3.64 13.03 -0.88
C LEU A 50 2.75 11.98 -1.54
N GLY A 51 1.98 11.20 -0.78
CA GLY A 51 0.98 10.29 -1.33
C GLY A 51 -0.03 11.02 -2.21
N ASN A 52 -0.65 12.08 -1.69
CA ASN A 52 -1.62 12.89 -2.45
C ASN A 52 -0.98 13.57 -3.68
N LEU A 53 0.26 14.06 -3.57
CA LEU A 53 0.96 14.66 -4.70
C LEU A 53 1.33 13.62 -5.77
N ILE A 54 1.75 12.41 -5.36
CA ILE A 54 2.02 11.31 -6.27
C ILE A 54 0.75 10.89 -7.02
N GLU A 55 -0.38 10.76 -6.32
CA GLU A 55 -1.68 10.47 -6.94
C GLU A 55 -2.04 11.49 -8.03
N PHE A 56 -1.93 12.79 -7.71
CA PHE A 56 -2.23 13.86 -8.66
C PHE A 56 -1.33 13.81 -9.90
N ASN A 57 -0.02 13.75 -9.69
CA ASN A 57 0.95 13.76 -10.78
C ASN A 57 0.89 12.48 -11.63
N THR A 58 0.46 11.35 -11.05
CA THR A 58 0.28 10.10 -11.79
C THR A 58 -0.79 10.24 -12.86
N VAL A 59 -1.92 10.88 -12.55
CA VAL A 59 -3.00 11.13 -13.52
C VAL A 59 -2.55 12.08 -14.62
N GLU A 60 -1.89 13.19 -14.26
CA GLU A 60 -1.33 14.14 -15.22
C GLU A 60 -0.29 13.48 -16.14
N PHE A 61 0.56 12.61 -15.60
CA PHE A 61 1.55 11.87 -16.35
C PHE A 61 0.92 10.90 -17.36
N LEU A 62 -0.12 10.15 -16.95
CA LEU A 62 -0.82 9.24 -17.85
C LEU A 62 -1.57 10.00 -18.95
N ASN A 63 -2.18 11.15 -18.65
CA ASN A 63 -2.89 11.97 -19.65
C ASN A 63 -1.97 12.66 -20.67
N LYS A 64 -0.66 12.71 -20.44
CA LYS A 64 0.32 13.19 -21.43
C LYS A 64 0.59 12.18 -22.55
N GLN A 65 0.16 10.92 -22.40
CA GLN A 65 0.40 9.88 -23.39
C GLN A 65 -0.70 9.90 -24.45
N ASN A 66 -0.31 10.14 -25.70
CA ASN A 66 -1.24 10.35 -26.81
C ASN A 66 -2.07 9.08 -27.12
N GLU A 67 -1.55 7.91 -26.78
CA GLU A 67 -2.14 6.59 -27.00
C GLU A 67 -3.48 6.40 -26.27
N PHE A 68 -3.76 7.20 -25.24
CA PHE A 68 -5.05 7.20 -24.55
C PHE A 68 -6.09 8.12 -25.21
N SER A 69 -5.67 9.16 -25.93
CA SER A 69 -6.52 10.30 -26.31
C SER A 69 -7.75 9.94 -27.15
N GLU A 70 -7.67 8.90 -27.97
CA GLU A 70 -8.79 8.41 -28.79
C GLU A 70 -9.83 7.62 -27.97
N PHE A 71 -9.44 7.08 -26.82
CA PHE A 71 -10.27 6.16 -26.04
C PHE A 71 -10.85 6.79 -24.78
N GLY A 72 -10.21 7.83 -24.24
CA GLY A 72 -10.63 8.47 -23.00
C GLY A 72 -9.49 9.25 -22.32
N LYS A 73 -9.69 9.53 -21.03
CA LYS A 73 -8.73 10.21 -20.17
C LYS A 73 -8.76 9.65 -18.76
N TRP A 74 -7.62 9.66 -18.08
CA TRP A 74 -7.54 9.37 -16.66
C TRP A 74 -8.10 10.54 -15.85
N GLN A 75 -8.90 10.24 -14.84
CA GLN A 75 -9.52 11.22 -13.95
C GLN A 75 -9.41 10.73 -12.51
N ARG A 76 -9.06 11.63 -11.59
CA ARG A 76 -9.08 11.34 -10.14
C ARG A 76 -10.52 11.19 -9.64
N GLN A 77 -10.70 10.35 -8.63
CA GLN A 77 -11.93 10.27 -7.85
C GLN A 77 -11.68 10.80 -6.44
N ASP A 78 -12.44 11.82 -6.03
CA ASP A 78 -12.44 12.34 -4.65
C ASP A 78 -13.82 12.98 -4.33
N PRO A 79 -14.66 12.36 -3.46
CA PRO A 79 -14.49 11.02 -2.89
C PRO A 79 -14.78 9.94 -3.94
N GLY A 80 -14.06 8.81 -3.89
CA GLY A 80 -14.40 7.62 -4.68
C GLY A 80 -13.35 6.53 -4.59
N PHE A 81 -13.68 5.35 -5.13
CA PHE A 81 -12.76 4.23 -5.29
C PHE A 81 -12.89 3.69 -6.72
N PRO A 82 -11.79 3.34 -7.39
CA PRO A 82 -10.39 3.55 -6.97
C PRO A 82 -9.94 5.02 -7.08
N ASP A 83 -8.73 5.35 -6.63
CA ASP A 83 -8.18 6.73 -6.65
C ASP A 83 -8.25 7.41 -8.05
N THR A 84 -8.11 6.64 -9.14
CA THR A 84 -8.32 7.16 -10.50
C THR A 84 -9.00 6.15 -11.44
N ILE A 85 -9.81 6.66 -12.37
CA ILE A 85 -10.50 5.90 -13.40
C ILE A 85 -10.22 6.44 -14.80
N PHE A 86 -10.30 5.57 -15.80
CA PHE A 86 -10.19 5.95 -17.21
C PHE A 86 -11.58 6.21 -17.81
N VAL A 87 -11.94 7.48 -17.92
CA VAL A 87 -13.26 7.91 -18.41
C VAL A 87 -13.23 8.01 -19.93
N GLY A 88 -14.10 7.24 -20.60
CA GLY A 88 -14.18 7.22 -22.06
C GLY A 88 -15.06 6.09 -22.58
N THR A 89 -14.67 5.51 -23.71
CA THR A 89 -15.45 4.49 -24.43
C THR A 89 -15.18 3.05 -23.96
N VAL A 90 -14.14 2.85 -23.13
CA VAL A 90 -13.72 1.53 -22.63
C VAL A 90 -14.57 1.09 -21.46
N GLN A 91 -15.10 -0.14 -21.51
CA GLN A 91 -15.90 -0.76 -20.47
C GLN A 91 -15.48 -2.23 -20.22
N PRO A 92 -15.53 -2.72 -18.97
CA PRO A 92 -15.77 -1.97 -17.73
C PRO A 92 -14.71 -0.90 -17.48
N THR A 93 -15.09 0.21 -16.84
CA THR A 93 -14.21 1.35 -16.61
C THR A 93 -12.89 0.91 -15.93
N PRO A 94 -11.72 1.09 -16.59
CA PRO A 94 -10.42 0.81 -16.00
C PRO A 94 -10.16 1.74 -14.81
N GLY A 95 -9.50 1.23 -13.78
CA GLY A 95 -9.13 2.05 -12.62
C GLY A 95 -7.80 1.66 -11.98
N LEU A 96 -7.18 2.63 -11.32
CA LEU A 96 -5.95 2.45 -10.54
C LEU A 96 -6.15 2.98 -9.13
N GLU A 97 -5.91 2.11 -8.15
CA GLU A 97 -5.76 2.45 -6.74
C GLU A 97 -4.27 2.73 -6.48
N ILE A 98 -3.92 3.96 -6.14
CA ILE A 98 -2.54 4.42 -6.06
C ILE A 98 -2.09 4.37 -4.60
N LYS A 99 -0.96 3.70 -4.32
CA LYS A 99 -0.37 3.64 -2.98
C LYS A 99 1.09 4.07 -3.00
N ALA A 100 1.39 5.18 -2.35
CA ALA A 100 2.77 5.60 -2.11
C ALA A 100 3.37 4.85 -0.92
N TRP A 101 4.62 4.41 -1.06
CA TRP A 101 5.38 3.74 0.00
C TRP A 101 6.73 4.42 0.23
N PHE A 102 7.02 4.73 1.50
CA PHE A 102 8.33 5.19 1.96
C PHE A 102 9.14 4.00 2.53
N PRO A 103 10.19 3.50 1.83
CA PRO A 103 10.86 2.24 2.19
C PRO A 103 11.67 2.25 3.49
N LEU A 104 11.98 3.41 4.06
CA LEU A 104 12.63 3.49 5.38
C LEU A 104 11.62 3.46 6.53
N ALA A 105 10.31 3.30 6.24
CA ALA A 105 9.31 2.99 7.25
C ALA A 105 9.40 1.52 7.69
N THR A 106 8.86 1.23 8.87
CA THR A 106 8.87 -0.11 9.47
C THR A 106 8.06 -1.14 8.67
N GLU A 107 6.98 -0.73 8.02
CA GLU A 107 6.14 -1.56 7.16
C GLU A 107 5.42 -0.68 6.11
N ILE A 108 4.95 -1.30 5.03
CA ILE A 108 3.99 -0.67 4.11
C ILE A 108 2.62 -0.61 4.81
N THR A 109 2.31 0.54 5.41
CA THR A 109 1.11 0.75 6.24
C THR A 109 -0.17 0.99 5.45
N ALA A 110 -0.06 1.31 4.16
CA ALA A 110 -1.18 1.38 3.23
C ALA A 110 -2.02 0.11 3.35
N ARG A 111 -3.35 0.23 3.22
CA ARG A 111 -4.27 -0.90 3.32
C ARG A 111 -5.05 -1.08 2.03
N PHE A 112 -5.42 -2.32 1.75
CA PHE A 112 -6.31 -2.67 0.65
C PHE A 112 -7.42 -3.56 1.16
N LYS A 113 -8.57 -2.97 1.48
CA LYS A 113 -9.68 -3.65 2.18
C LYS A 113 -10.84 -4.01 1.27
N ASP A 114 -10.85 -3.57 0.03
CA ASP A 114 -11.98 -3.81 -0.86
C ASP A 114 -12.26 -5.30 -1.08
N SER A 115 -13.55 -5.61 -1.11
CA SER A 115 -14.10 -6.93 -1.35
C SER A 115 -13.69 -7.48 -2.71
N GLN A 116 -13.48 -8.80 -2.79
CA GLN A 116 -13.34 -9.50 -4.07
C GLN A 116 -14.55 -9.27 -4.99
N ASN A 117 -15.75 -9.11 -4.41
CA ASN A 117 -16.98 -8.83 -5.16
C ASN A 117 -16.97 -7.46 -5.86
N HIS A 118 -16.05 -6.56 -5.51
CA HIS A 118 -15.87 -5.28 -6.20
C HIS A 118 -15.13 -5.45 -7.55
N PHE A 119 -14.35 -6.52 -7.71
CA PHE A 119 -13.44 -6.73 -8.83
C PHE A 119 -13.91 -7.81 -9.81
N LYS A 120 -15.22 -7.95 -10.02
CA LYS A 120 -15.81 -9.03 -10.85
C LYS A 120 -15.26 -9.09 -12.28
N TYR A 121 -14.77 -7.96 -12.80
CA TYR A 121 -14.23 -7.87 -14.15
C TYR A 121 -12.73 -7.60 -14.19
N ASP A 122 -12.06 -7.70 -13.02
CA ASP A 122 -10.64 -7.38 -12.86
C ASP A 122 -10.26 -6.03 -13.49
N GLN A 123 -11.12 -5.02 -13.30
CA GLN A 123 -11.00 -3.71 -13.96
C GLN A 123 -10.17 -2.70 -13.18
N THR A 124 -9.83 -3.01 -11.92
CA THR A 124 -9.12 -2.11 -11.00
C THR A 124 -7.81 -2.74 -10.57
N TYR A 125 -6.72 -1.98 -10.68
CA TYR A 125 -5.38 -2.42 -10.33
C TYR A 125 -4.80 -1.55 -9.22
N VAL A 126 -3.95 -2.11 -8.38
CA VAL A 126 -3.19 -1.37 -7.38
C VAL A 126 -1.86 -0.96 -7.98
N ALA A 127 -1.60 0.34 -8.07
CA ALA A 127 -0.32 0.92 -8.46
C ALA A 127 0.45 1.37 -7.20
N MET A 128 1.49 0.63 -6.84
CA MET A 128 2.38 0.96 -5.73
C MET A 128 3.61 1.71 -6.23
N LEU A 129 3.89 2.88 -5.67
CA LEU A 129 5.05 3.68 -6.00
C LEU A 129 5.95 3.82 -4.76
N ALA A 130 7.15 3.27 -4.82
CA ALA A 130 8.15 3.46 -3.78
C ALA A 130 8.87 4.78 -4.00
N TRP A 131 9.02 5.61 -2.97
CA TRP A 131 9.70 6.89 -3.08
C TRP A 131 10.67 7.11 -1.90
N LEU A 132 11.75 7.84 -2.17
CA LEU A 132 12.67 8.40 -1.18
C LEU A 132 13.13 9.78 -1.63
N PRO A 133 13.58 10.66 -0.72
CA PRO A 133 14.42 11.77 -1.11
C PRO A 133 15.63 11.28 -1.92
N GLU A 134 16.03 12.02 -2.95
CA GLU A 134 17.11 11.61 -3.85
C GLU A 134 18.45 11.38 -3.13
N LYS A 135 18.63 11.99 -1.95
CA LYS A 135 19.78 11.81 -1.05
C LYS A 135 19.39 11.13 0.27
N ILE A 136 18.49 10.15 0.21
CA ILE A 136 18.03 9.28 1.33
C ILE A 136 17.17 9.98 2.38
N ILE A 137 17.66 11.05 3.01
CA ILE A 137 16.91 11.83 4.01
C ILE A 137 16.64 13.27 3.60
N TYR A 138 17.27 13.75 2.51
CA TYR A 138 17.12 15.12 2.02
C TYR A 138 17.11 15.17 0.47
N GLY A 139 16.84 16.36 -0.07
CA GLY A 139 16.63 16.62 -1.49
C GLY A 139 15.19 16.40 -1.91
N LYS A 140 14.98 16.31 -3.23
CA LYS A 140 13.64 16.15 -3.81
C LYS A 140 13.15 14.70 -3.74
N PRO A 141 11.83 14.45 -3.61
CA PRO A 141 11.25 13.12 -3.72
C PRO A 141 11.57 12.51 -5.08
N ARG A 142 12.05 11.27 -5.08
CA ARG A 142 12.35 10.46 -6.26
C ARG A 142 11.59 9.14 -6.16
N ILE A 143 10.94 8.76 -7.25
CA ILE A 143 10.36 7.42 -7.38
C ILE A 143 11.48 6.41 -7.62
N LEU A 144 11.52 5.36 -6.82
CA LEU A 144 12.54 4.31 -6.91
C LEU A 144 12.14 3.20 -7.86
N ASP A 145 10.91 2.71 -7.71
CA ASP A 145 10.35 1.60 -8.47
C ASP A 145 8.81 1.68 -8.39
N VAL A 146 8.15 1.05 -9.34
CA VAL A 146 6.69 0.97 -9.42
C VAL A 146 6.25 -0.48 -9.57
N CYS A 147 5.08 -0.81 -9.03
CA CYS A 147 4.46 -2.11 -9.20
C CYS A 147 2.97 -1.95 -9.43
N VAL A 148 2.46 -2.49 -10.54
CA VAL A 148 1.03 -2.50 -10.84
C VAL A 148 0.53 -3.94 -10.83
N VAL A 149 -0.46 -4.24 -9.99
CA VAL A 149 -1.01 -5.59 -9.79
C VAL A 149 -2.53 -5.56 -9.74
N SER A 150 -3.19 -6.65 -10.11
CA SER A 150 -4.66 -6.75 -10.08
C SER A 150 -5.19 -6.51 -8.65
N GLY A 151 -6.21 -5.66 -8.51
CA GLY A 151 -6.91 -5.49 -7.23
C GLY A 151 -7.58 -6.78 -6.77
N LEU A 152 -8.13 -7.56 -7.70
CA LEU A 152 -8.69 -8.88 -7.41
C LEU A 152 -7.63 -9.82 -6.84
N SER A 153 -6.43 -9.88 -7.44
CA SER A 153 -5.37 -10.77 -6.96
C SER A 153 -4.84 -10.37 -5.58
N VAL A 154 -4.81 -9.06 -5.27
CA VAL A 154 -4.46 -8.56 -3.94
C VAL A 154 -5.55 -8.92 -2.91
N ALA A 155 -6.83 -8.74 -3.25
CA ALA A 155 -7.95 -9.13 -2.38
C ALA A 155 -7.95 -10.65 -2.09
N LEU A 156 -7.75 -11.47 -3.13
CA LEU A 156 -7.62 -12.92 -2.99
C LEU A 156 -6.46 -13.29 -2.06
N ALA A 157 -5.26 -12.76 -2.30
CA ALA A 157 -4.09 -13.05 -1.48
C ALA A 157 -4.30 -12.61 -0.01
N ARG A 158 -4.96 -11.47 0.22
CA ARG A 158 -5.32 -11.00 1.56
C ARG A 158 -6.26 -11.97 2.25
N ASP A 159 -7.38 -12.30 1.61
CA ASP A 159 -8.42 -13.09 2.24
C ASP A 159 -7.95 -14.53 2.49
N THR A 160 -7.22 -15.13 1.54
CA THR A 160 -6.57 -16.44 1.74
C THR A 160 -5.52 -16.41 2.85
N HIS A 161 -4.77 -15.32 3.00
CA HIS A 161 -3.75 -15.22 4.05
C HIS A 161 -4.35 -15.13 5.46
N TYR A 162 -5.39 -14.30 5.62
CA TYR A 162 -5.96 -14.03 6.94
C TYR A 162 -7.04 -15.02 7.36
N HIS A 163 -7.78 -15.59 6.42
CA HIS A 163 -8.94 -16.42 6.74
C HIS A 163 -8.53 -17.80 7.26
N ASN A 164 -8.80 -18.05 8.53
CA ASN A 164 -8.49 -19.29 9.24
C ASN A 164 -9.55 -19.56 10.32
N PRO A 165 -10.81 -19.87 9.95
CA PRO A 165 -11.88 -20.07 10.92
C PRO A 165 -11.60 -21.34 11.77
N PRO A 166 -11.94 -21.32 13.07
CA PRO A 166 -12.59 -20.24 13.81
C PRO A 166 -11.62 -19.17 14.35
N ASP A 167 -10.32 -19.40 14.27
CA ASP A 167 -9.31 -18.54 14.89
C ASP A 167 -9.27 -17.11 14.32
N TYR A 168 -9.46 -16.97 13.01
CA TYR A 168 -9.54 -15.69 12.32
C TYR A 168 -10.56 -15.76 11.18
N ILE A 169 -11.50 -14.82 11.15
CA ILE A 169 -12.51 -14.74 10.09
C ILE A 169 -12.40 -13.43 9.33
N VAL A 170 -12.59 -13.50 8.01
CA VAL A 170 -12.70 -12.33 7.14
C VAL A 170 -14.16 -12.17 6.74
N LEU A 171 -14.73 -10.99 6.99
CA LEU A 171 -16.11 -10.69 6.71
C LEU A 171 -16.24 -9.69 5.56
N GLU A 172 -17.13 -10.02 4.62
CA GLU A 172 -17.60 -9.14 3.57
C GLU A 172 -18.43 -7.98 4.16
N PRO A 173 -18.41 -6.78 3.54
CA PRO A 173 -19.26 -5.69 3.97
C PRO A 173 -20.75 -6.07 3.87
N GLU A 174 -21.57 -5.40 4.66
CA GLU A 174 -23.02 -5.49 4.50
C GLU A 174 -23.46 -4.84 3.18
N ASP A 175 -24.54 -5.37 2.61
CA ASP A 175 -25.15 -4.74 1.43
C ASP A 175 -25.69 -3.37 1.81
N THR A 176 -25.01 -2.35 1.32
CA THR A 176 -25.31 -0.94 1.56
C THR A 176 -25.62 -0.22 0.25
N THR A 177 -25.94 -0.94 -0.82
CA THR A 177 -26.21 -0.39 -2.17
C THR A 177 -27.33 0.65 -2.20
N GLN A 178 -28.28 0.58 -1.26
CA GLN A 178 -29.38 1.53 -1.12
C GLN A 178 -28.99 2.84 -0.39
N ARG A 179 -27.78 2.92 0.17
CA ARG A 179 -27.28 4.13 0.83
C ARG A 179 -26.71 5.11 -0.19
N THR A 180 -26.60 6.38 0.20
CA THR A 180 -25.87 7.39 -0.57
C THR A 180 -24.45 6.91 -0.85
N ALA A 181 -23.87 7.26 -2.00
CA ALA A 181 -22.60 6.71 -2.49
C ALA A 181 -21.46 6.77 -1.45
N ASN A 182 -21.38 7.86 -0.69
CA ASN A 182 -20.38 8.07 0.38
C ASN A 182 -20.57 7.17 1.63
N LEU A 183 -21.71 6.49 1.77
CA LEU A 183 -22.03 5.59 2.88
C LEU A 183 -22.02 4.11 2.46
N GLN A 184 -21.79 3.82 1.18
CA GLN A 184 -21.66 2.46 0.68
C GLN A 184 -20.34 1.86 1.19
N GLN A 185 -20.42 0.64 1.69
CA GLN A 185 -19.29 -0.10 2.26
C GLN A 185 -18.82 -1.14 1.25
N THR A 186 -17.56 -1.03 0.85
CA THR A 186 -16.89 -2.00 -0.04
C THR A 186 -15.83 -2.80 0.70
N ASN A 187 -15.52 -2.41 1.94
CA ASN A 187 -14.39 -2.92 2.69
C ASN A 187 -14.73 -4.19 3.47
N THR A 188 -13.89 -5.20 3.32
CA THR A 188 -13.85 -6.37 4.19
C THR A 188 -13.21 -6.02 5.53
N SER A 189 -13.50 -6.83 6.54
CA SER A 189 -12.95 -6.69 7.89
C SER A 189 -12.44 -8.03 8.42
N GLY A 190 -11.27 -8.01 9.05
CA GLY A 190 -10.68 -9.15 9.73
C GLY A 190 -10.98 -9.16 11.22
N TYR A 191 -11.32 -10.33 11.75
CA TYR A 191 -11.68 -10.53 13.14
C TYR A 191 -10.91 -11.72 13.73
N LYS A 192 -10.25 -11.49 14.87
CA LYS A 192 -9.51 -12.52 15.62
C LYS A 192 -10.37 -13.05 16.77
N PHE A 193 -10.42 -14.37 16.93
CA PHE A 193 -11.09 -15.02 18.05
C PHE A 193 -10.50 -14.58 19.41
N GLN A 194 -11.35 -14.40 20.41
CA GLN A 194 -11.00 -13.95 21.77
C GLN A 194 -11.79 -14.69 22.87
N GLY A 195 -12.44 -15.80 22.53
CA GLY A 195 -13.09 -16.66 23.50
C GLY A 195 -12.11 -17.53 24.31
N SER A 196 -12.65 -18.37 25.18
CA SER A 196 -11.89 -19.36 25.95
C SER A 196 -11.40 -20.51 25.06
N VAL A 197 -10.55 -21.38 25.63
CA VAL A 197 -10.07 -22.59 24.93
C VAL A 197 -11.23 -23.54 24.65
N GLU A 198 -12.18 -23.65 25.59
CA GLU A 198 -13.38 -24.47 25.45
C GLU A 198 -14.27 -23.95 24.32
N GLU A 199 -14.52 -22.63 24.30
CA GLU A 199 -15.27 -21.99 23.21
C GLU A 199 -14.60 -22.17 21.85
N LEU A 200 -13.26 -22.13 21.80
CA LEU A 200 -12.51 -22.37 20.57
C LEU A 200 -12.69 -23.82 20.08
N LEU A 201 -12.66 -24.80 20.98
CA LEU A 201 -12.90 -26.21 20.65
C LEU A 201 -14.32 -26.44 20.14
N GLU A 202 -15.31 -25.75 20.70
CA GLU A 202 -16.69 -25.80 20.21
C GLU A 202 -16.83 -25.15 18.83
N ALA A 203 -16.24 -23.97 18.64
CA ALA A 203 -16.22 -23.28 17.36
C ALA A 203 -15.54 -24.15 16.28
N GLN A 204 -14.49 -24.89 16.64
CA GLN A 204 -13.80 -25.79 15.73
C GLN A 204 -14.73 -26.91 15.23
N LYS A 205 -15.55 -27.49 16.12
CA LYS A 205 -16.56 -28.50 15.73
C LYS A 205 -17.58 -27.95 14.74
N ILE A 206 -18.00 -26.69 14.92
CA ILE A 206 -18.90 -26.01 13.97
C ILE A 206 -18.22 -25.88 12.61
N VAL A 207 -16.99 -25.37 12.57
CA VAL A 207 -16.24 -25.19 11.32
C VAL A 207 -15.97 -26.53 10.62
N ASP A 208 -15.65 -27.58 11.37
CA ASP A 208 -15.40 -28.91 10.80
C ASP A 208 -16.68 -29.52 10.19
N SER A 209 -17.86 -29.09 10.64
CA SER A 209 -19.14 -29.51 10.06
C SER A 209 -19.45 -28.89 8.69
N TRP A 210 -18.72 -27.84 8.27
CA TRP A 210 -18.91 -27.17 6.98
C TRP A 210 -18.36 -27.95 5.78
N GLY A 211 -17.73 -29.11 6.03
CA GLY A 211 -17.18 -29.99 5.01
C GLY A 211 -15.73 -29.68 4.63
N ILE A 212 -15.19 -30.45 3.69
CA ILE A 212 -13.76 -30.46 3.34
C ILE A 212 -13.27 -29.08 2.87
N GLU A 213 -14.10 -28.35 2.12
CA GLU A 213 -13.81 -27.00 1.65
C GLU A 213 -14.31 -25.89 2.60
N GLY A 214 -14.86 -26.25 3.76
CA GLY A 214 -15.50 -25.31 4.68
C GLY A 214 -14.56 -24.22 5.19
N LYS A 215 -13.24 -24.45 5.19
CA LYS A 215 -12.24 -23.45 5.62
C LYS A 215 -11.73 -22.56 4.48
N ILE A 216 -12.07 -22.86 3.22
CA ILE A 216 -11.66 -22.05 2.08
C ILE A 216 -12.54 -20.80 2.06
N TYR A 217 -11.90 -19.62 2.05
CA TYR A 217 -12.62 -18.35 1.97
C TYR A 217 -13.49 -18.28 0.72
N LYS A 218 -14.74 -17.85 0.87
CA LYS A 218 -15.65 -17.55 -0.24
C LYS A 218 -16.35 -16.20 0.03
N PRO A 219 -16.33 -15.25 -0.92
CA PRO A 219 -17.01 -13.95 -0.75
C PRO A 219 -18.54 -14.05 -0.99
N THR A 220 -19.07 -15.27 -1.13
CA THR A 220 -20.48 -15.58 -1.37
C THR A 220 -21.33 -15.33 -0.12
N ARG A 221 -22.59 -14.94 -0.32
CA ARG A 221 -23.54 -14.68 0.78
C ARG A 221 -23.70 -15.87 1.72
N GLU A 222 -23.75 -17.08 1.17
CA GLU A 222 -23.97 -18.33 1.89
C GLU A 222 -22.81 -18.59 2.87
N TYR A 223 -21.58 -18.49 2.38
CA TYR A 223 -20.39 -18.64 3.23
C TYR A 223 -20.28 -17.56 4.31
N GLN A 224 -20.58 -16.31 3.93
CA GLN A 224 -20.57 -15.17 4.84
C GLN A 224 -21.67 -15.26 5.90
N HIS A 225 -22.71 -16.07 5.69
CA HIS A 225 -23.68 -16.39 6.74
C HIS A 225 -23.05 -17.28 7.82
N LEU A 226 -22.33 -18.34 7.42
CA LEU A 226 -21.62 -19.23 8.35
C LEU A 226 -20.62 -18.48 9.24
N LEU A 227 -19.87 -17.54 8.66
CA LEU A 227 -18.92 -16.71 9.42
C LEU A 227 -19.63 -15.77 10.41
N ARG A 228 -20.79 -15.21 10.03
CA ARG A 228 -21.61 -14.39 10.94
C ARG A 228 -22.19 -15.21 12.08
N GLU A 229 -22.54 -16.48 11.86
CA GLU A 229 -22.96 -17.36 12.96
C GLU A 229 -21.85 -17.54 14.00
N LEU A 230 -20.59 -17.70 13.57
CA LEU A 230 -19.46 -17.72 14.51
C LEU A 230 -19.32 -16.40 15.26
N LEU A 231 -19.42 -15.27 14.56
CA LEU A 231 -19.30 -13.94 15.15
C LEU A 231 -20.39 -13.66 16.20
N ILE A 232 -21.61 -14.17 15.99
CA ILE A 232 -22.73 -14.04 16.92
C ILE A 232 -22.53 -14.91 18.16
N ARG A 233 -22.03 -16.14 17.98
CA ARG A 233 -21.91 -17.13 19.05
C ARG A 233 -20.69 -16.93 19.94
N TYR A 234 -19.59 -16.43 19.39
CA TYR A 234 -18.32 -16.32 20.10
C TYR A 234 -17.74 -14.91 20.07
N LYS A 235 -16.85 -14.64 21.02
CA LYS A 235 -16.18 -13.35 21.10
C LYS A 235 -15.09 -13.23 20.05
N TYR A 236 -15.19 -12.22 19.19
CA TYR A 236 -14.13 -11.80 18.28
C TYR A 236 -13.76 -10.33 18.51
N ARG A 237 -12.52 -9.98 18.18
CA ARG A 237 -12.01 -8.61 18.16
C ARG A 237 -11.65 -8.21 16.74
N LEU A 238 -12.09 -7.02 16.34
CA LEU A 238 -11.67 -6.40 15.07
C LEU A 238 -10.14 -6.21 15.05
N ASP A 239 -9.48 -6.67 13.99
CA ASP A 239 -8.05 -6.51 13.81
C ASP A 239 -7.74 -5.22 13.04
N THR A 240 -7.14 -4.25 13.73
CA THR A 240 -6.73 -2.97 13.16
C THR A 240 -5.50 -3.08 12.24
N ASN A 241 -4.80 -4.21 12.25
CA ASN A 241 -3.70 -4.52 11.35
C ASN A 241 -4.12 -5.28 10.09
N PHE A 242 -5.39 -5.67 9.99
CA PHE A 242 -5.92 -6.35 8.81
C PHE A 242 -5.64 -5.53 7.54
N ALA A 243 -5.27 -6.25 6.48
CA ALA A 243 -5.12 -5.74 5.12
C ALA A 243 -4.00 -4.71 4.89
N LYS A 244 -3.01 -4.58 5.79
CA LYS A 244 -1.80 -3.81 5.49
C LYS A 244 -1.04 -4.46 4.34
N MET A 245 -0.64 -3.67 3.34
CA MET A 245 -0.01 -4.16 2.11
C MET A 245 1.24 -5.01 2.40
N ASP A 246 2.02 -4.66 3.42
CA ASP A 246 3.22 -5.43 3.81
C ASP A 246 2.94 -6.84 4.32
N ARG A 247 1.72 -7.05 4.83
CA ARG A 247 1.27 -8.30 5.47
C ARG A 247 0.42 -9.14 4.54
N ILE A 248 0.03 -8.61 3.38
CA ILE A 248 -0.64 -9.39 2.35
C ILE A 248 0.44 -10.22 1.64
N VAL A 249 0.30 -11.55 1.65
CA VAL A 249 1.25 -12.49 1.03
C VAL A 249 1.02 -12.54 -0.48
N HIS A 250 1.10 -11.39 -1.15
CA HIS A 250 0.94 -11.26 -2.59
C HIS A 250 2.31 -11.34 -3.29
N PRO A 251 2.54 -12.31 -4.20
CA PRO A 251 3.85 -12.52 -4.81
C PRO A 251 4.41 -11.31 -5.56
N GLY A 252 3.55 -10.55 -6.26
CA GLY A 252 3.96 -9.35 -6.99
C GLY A 252 4.44 -8.23 -6.07
N ILE A 253 3.78 -8.06 -4.91
CA ILE A 253 4.14 -7.04 -3.92
C ILE A 253 5.42 -7.45 -3.18
N ALA A 254 5.56 -8.74 -2.84
CA ALA A 254 6.78 -9.27 -2.24
C ALA A 254 8.00 -9.09 -3.15
N LYS A 255 7.87 -9.40 -4.45
CA LYS A 255 8.93 -9.17 -5.46
C LYS A 255 9.27 -7.69 -5.59
N PHE A 256 8.27 -6.82 -5.65
CA PHE A 256 8.46 -5.37 -5.69
C PHE A 256 9.23 -4.87 -4.47
N LYS A 257 8.82 -5.26 -3.26
CA LYS A 257 9.52 -4.92 -2.01
C LYS A 257 10.99 -5.36 -2.04
N GLN A 258 11.25 -6.57 -2.54
CA GLN A 258 12.61 -7.07 -2.69
C GLN A 258 13.44 -6.23 -3.68
N ARG A 259 12.86 -5.86 -4.85
CA ARG A 259 13.54 -4.98 -5.82
C ARG A 259 13.89 -3.64 -5.19
N VAL A 260 12.92 -2.97 -4.55
CA VAL A 260 13.12 -1.68 -3.89
C VAL A 260 14.25 -1.74 -2.87
N TYR A 261 14.29 -2.77 -2.02
CA TYR A 261 15.37 -2.91 -1.03
C TYR A 261 16.75 -3.21 -1.62
N ASN A 262 16.81 -3.70 -2.86
CA ASN A 262 18.06 -3.96 -3.56
C ASN A 262 18.55 -2.76 -4.40
N ILE A 263 17.74 -1.70 -4.57
CA ILE A 263 18.17 -0.49 -5.27
C ILE A 263 19.27 0.19 -4.46
N GLU A 264 20.36 0.54 -5.13
CA GLU A 264 21.44 1.34 -4.55
C GLU A 264 21.06 2.83 -4.58
N VAL A 265 21.15 3.48 -3.44
CA VAL A 265 21.00 4.93 -3.32
C VAL A 265 22.10 5.42 -2.39
N SER A 266 22.91 6.35 -2.88
CA SER A 266 24.04 6.89 -2.11
C SER A 266 25.07 5.83 -1.67
N GLY A 267 25.42 4.90 -2.56
CA GLY A 267 26.51 3.95 -2.37
C GLY A 267 26.19 2.68 -1.58
N ILE A 268 25.01 2.57 -0.98
CA ILE A 268 24.50 1.33 -0.35
C ILE A 268 23.03 1.10 -0.72
N THR A 269 22.53 -0.12 -0.49
CA THR A 269 21.14 -0.44 -0.83
C THR A 269 20.14 0.19 0.12
N VAL A 270 18.91 0.43 -0.34
CA VAL A 270 17.80 0.90 0.51
C VAL A 270 17.58 -0.03 1.70
N GLY A 271 17.73 -1.35 1.51
CA GLY A 271 17.64 -2.32 2.61
C GLY A 271 18.77 -2.20 3.64
N GLN A 272 19.97 -1.79 3.23
CA GLN A 272 21.07 -1.46 4.15
C GLN A 272 20.78 -0.15 4.89
N TRP A 273 20.30 0.88 4.21
CA TRP A 273 19.84 2.13 4.83
C TRP A 273 18.75 1.89 5.87
N ASN A 274 17.72 1.11 5.53
CA ASN A 274 16.63 0.81 6.46
C ASN A 274 17.14 0.12 7.73
N ARG A 275 18.06 -0.86 7.60
CA ARG A 275 18.70 -1.52 8.75
C ARG A 275 19.52 -0.55 9.60
N LEU A 276 20.28 0.35 8.97
CA LEU A 276 21.08 1.34 9.66
C LEU A 276 20.19 2.31 10.45
N LEU A 277 19.22 2.92 9.78
CA LEU A 277 18.38 3.98 10.35
C LEU A 277 17.34 3.46 11.36
N SER A 278 16.97 2.18 11.27
CA SER A 278 16.12 1.50 12.26
C SER A 278 16.91 0.95 13.47
N SER A 279 18.23 1.12 13.50
CA SER A 279 19.08 0.67 14.61
C SER A 279 18.76 1.41 15.91
N ARG A 280 18.81 0.71 17.05
CA ARG A 280 18.72 1.32 18.38
C ARG A 280 20.01 2.04 18.80
N ARG A 281 21.11 1.87 18.05
CA ARG A 281 22.41 2.47 18.35
C ARG A 281 22.54 3.82 17.64
N GLU A 282 22.08 4.88 18.28
CA GLU A 282 22.10 6.23 17.71
C GLU A 282 23.52 6.68 17.36
N ASP A 283 24.53 6.36 18.17
CA ASP A 283 25.93 6.72 17.89
C ASP A 283 26.43 6.14 16.55
N SER A 284 25.98 4.92 16.20
CA SER A 284 26.31 4.30 14.91
C SER A 284 25.64 5.03 13.75
N ILE A 285 24.40 5.48 13.94
CA ILE A 285 23.67 6.27 12.93
C ILE A 285 24.34 7.63 12.76
N LYS A 286 24.63 8.32 13.87
CA LYS A 286 25.30 9.63 13.88
C LYS A 286 26.63 9.57 13.13
N LYS A 287 27.49 8.61 13.48
CA LYS A 287 28.78 8.43 12.80
C LYS A 287 28.61 8.22 11.30
N TYR A 288 27.70 7.32 10.90
CA TYR A 288 27.48 7.04 9.48
C TYR A 288 26.91 8.25 8.73
N LEU A 289 25.96 8.98 9.32
CA LEU A 289 25.40 10.19 8.73
C LEU A 289 26.43 11.32 8.66
N GLN A 290 27.29 11.46 9.66
CA GLN A 290 28.39 12.43 9.66
C GLN A 290 29.34 12.18 8.48
N ASP A 291 29.78 10.93 8.32
CA ASP A 291 30.67 10.52 7.24
C ASP A 291 29.97 10.69 5.87
N TYR A 292 28.73 10.23 5.75
CA TYR A 292 27.95 10.32 4.50
C TYR A 292 27.64 11.75 4.06
N LEU A 293 27.32 12.63 5.01
CA LEU A 293 26.93 14.02 4.72
C LEU A 293 28.13 14.97 4.72
N GLU A 294 29.32 14.48 5.05
CA GLU A 294 30.55 15.28 5.18
C GLU A 294 30.38 16.46 6.15
N ILE A 295 29.66 16.24 7.26
CA ILE A 295 29.41 17.30 8.26
C ILE A 295 30.70 17.57 9.05
N ARG A 296 31.21 18.81 8.94
CA ARG A 296 32.34 19.33 9.71
C ARG A 296 31.83 20.33 10.75
N GLU A 297 32.32 20.26 11.99
CA GLU A 297 31.86 21.11 13.11
C GLU A 297 32.04 22.62 12.83
N GLU A 298 33.00 23.00 11.98
CA GLU A 298 33.26 24.40 11.57
C GLU A 298 32.16 25.01 10.66
N SER A 299 31.28 24.19 10.07
CA SER A 299 30.25 24.66 9.12
C SER A 299 29.07 25.41 9.75
N ILE A 300 29.04 25.54 11.07
CA ILE A 300 27.94 26.18 11.82
C ILE A 300 28.04 27.70 11.76
N ASP A 301 29.27 28.24 11.76
CA ASP A 301 29.49 29.69 11.81
C ASP A 301 29.10 30.39 10.49
N GLU A 302 28.98 29.66 9.37
CA GLU A 302 28.60 30.20 8.05
C GLU A 302 27.07 30.28 7.82
N LEU A 303 26.23 29.76 8.73
CA LEU A 303 24.77 29.64 8.52
C LEU A 303 23.95 30.76 9.16
N LEU A 304 24.57 31.63 9.95
CA LEU A 304 23.92 32.76 10.63
C LEU A 304 24.31 34.13 10.05
N ASP A 305 25.12 34.15 8.99
CA ASP A 305 25.48 35.33 8.18
C ASP A 305 24.77 35.30 6.81
#